data_AF-A0A9D2UA94-F1
#
_entry.id   AF-A0A9D2UA94-F1
#
_cell.length_a   1.000
_cell.length_b   1.000
_cell.length_c   1.000
_cell.angle_alpha   90.00
_cell.angle_beta   90.00
_cell.angle_gamma   90.00
#
_symmetry.space_group_name_H-M   'P 1'
#
loop_
_entity.id
_entity.type
_entity.pdbx_description
1 polymer ?
#
loop_
_entity_poly.entity_id
_entity_poly.type
_entity_poly.pdbx_seq_one_letter_code
_entity_poly.pdbx_strand_id
1 'polypeptide(L)'
;MIRVRDANLHNLKHIDVDLPRDTLVAVTGVSGSGKSSLAFGTIHGEAQRRYLESVSPFARRLIGGAVNPRVGSVTGLPPTVALQQSTTLGGARSSVGTISNMSNSIRLLFSRSGSYPDGMRERLEYGRLDSDAFSPNTTAGMC
;
A
#
# COMPACT_ATOMS: atom_id res chain seq x y z
N MET A 1 2.95 -15.82 19.07
CA MET A 1 3.83 -14.74 19.53
C MET A 1 4.81 -14.38 18.42
N ILE A 2 5.10 -13.10 18.23
CA ILE A 2 6.19 -12.60 17.38
C ILE A 2 7.38 -12.35 18.30
N ARG A 3 8.57 -12.88 17.96
CA ARG A 3 9.79 -12.66 18.75
C ARG A 3 10.83 -11.99 17.89
N VAL A 4 11.31 -10.83 18.32
CA VAL A 4 12.38 -10.06 17.69
C VAL A 4 13.61 -10.21 18.56
N ARG A 5 14.73 -10.64 17.98
CA ARG A 5 16.00 -10.84 18.70
C ARG A 5 17.13 -10.05 18.03
N ASP A 6 17.92 -9.39 18.86
CA ASP A 6 19.08 -8.59 18.45
C ASP A 6 18.74 -7.51 17.41
N ALA A 7 17.71 -6.70 17.67
CA ALA A 7 17.37 -5.58 16.80
C ALA A 7 18.30 -4.38 17.06
N ASN A 8 19.04 -3.96 16.04
CA ASN A 8 20.05 -2.90 16.13
C ASN A 8 19.98 -1.88 14.97
N LEU A 9 18.82 -1.77 14.33
CA LEU A 9 18.57 -0.77 13.30
C LEU A 9 18.53 0.66 13.87
N HIS A 10 19.28 1.58 13.23
CA HIS A 10 19.41 2.98 13.64
C HIS A 10 19.89 3.15 15.09
N ASN A 11 18.99 3.57 15.98
CA ASN A 11 19.26 3.88 17.38
C ASN A 11 18.84 2.75 18.33
N LEU A 12 18.38 1.60 17.79
CA LEU A 12 18.11 0.41 18.59
C LEU A 12 19.44 -0.17 19.12
N LYS A 13 19.45 -0.54 20.40
CA LYS A 13 20.65 -0.98 21.11
C LYS A 13 20.63 -2.49 21.34
N HIS A 14 20.63 -3.29 20.27
CA HIS A 14 20.60 -4.76 20.34
C HIS A 14 19.45 -5.28 21.22
N ILE A 15 18.23 -4.82 20.92
CA ILE A 15 17.08 -5.10 21.77
C ILE A 15 16.36 -6.40 21.38
N ASP A 16 15.81 -7.04 22.40
CA ASP A 16 14.96 -8.21 22.28
C ASP A 16 13.52 -7.84 22.68
N VAL A 17 12.54 -8.24 21.87
CA VAL A 17 11.12 -7.90 22.10
C VAL A 17 10.23 -9.08 21.75
N ASP A 18 9.34 -9.44 22.66
CA ASP A 18 8.28 -10.42 22.45
C ASP A 18 6.93 -9.71 22.36
N LEU A 19 6.25 -9.88 21.22
CA LEU A 19 4.94 -9.28 20.95
C LEU A 19 3.86 -10.37 20.86
N PRO A 20 2.74 -10.25 21.60
CA PRO A 20 1.61 -11.15 21.42
C PRO A 20 1.04 -11.02 19.99
N ARG A 21 0.58 -12.16 19.45
CA ARG A 21 -0.14 -12.18 18.17
C ARG A 21 -1.63 -11.95 18.43
N ASP A 22 -2.33 -11.54 17.37
CA ASP A 22 -3.80 -11.45 17.36
C ASP A 22 -4.37 -10.47 18.40
N THR A 23 -3.55 -9.49 18.76
CA THR A 23 -3.88 -8.44 19.73
C THR A 23 -3.35 -7.08 19.25
N LEU A 24 -4.01 -6.00 19.66
CA LEU A 24 -3.50 -4.66 19.43
C LEU A 24 -2.29 -4.39 20.34
N VAL A 25 -1.15 -4.11 19.74
CA VAL A 25 0.10 -3.78 20.45
C VAL A 25 0.45 -2.31 20.19
N ALA A 26 0.64 -1.54 21.26
CA ALA A 26 1.12 -0.17 21.17
C ALA A 26 2.60 -0.08 21.55
N VAL A 27 3.42 0.50 20.67
CA VAL A 27 4.83 0.81 20.94
C VAL A 27 4.94 2.29 21.30
N THR A 28 5.26 2.60 22.55
CA THR A 28 5.25 3.98 23.09
C THR A 28 6.65 4.45 23.51
N GLY A 29 6.79 5.74 23.81
CA GLY A 29 8.05 6.36 24.22
C GLY A 29 8.33 7.71 23.54
N VAL A 30 9.32 8.45 24.07
CA VAL A 30 9.68 9.80 23.60
C VAL A 30 10.09 9.85 22.13
N SER A 31 9.98 11.01 21.48
CA SER A 31 10.46 11.18 20.11
C SER A 31 11.93 10.76 19.99
N GLY A 32 12.28 10.06 18.91
CA GLY A 32 13.64 9.53 18.73
C GLY A 32 14.01 8.32 19.61
N SER A 33 13.08 7.71 20.35
CA SER A 33 13.37 6.50 21.15
C SER A 33 13.55 5.20 20.36
N GLY A 34 13.30 5.22 19.04
CA GLY A 34 13.46 4.05 18.16
C GLY A 34 12.17 3.27 17.86
N LYS A 35 11.00 3.77 18.25
CA LYS A 35 9.68 3.13 17.96
C LYS A 35 9.50 2.83 16.48
N SER A 36 9.73 3.81 15.62
CA SER A 36 9.61 3.67 14.17
C SER A 36 10.69 2.75 13.59
N SER A 37 11.89 2.78 14.15
CA SER A 37 12.98 1.85 13.81
C SER A 37 12.58 0.41 14.09
N LEU A 38 11.93 0.14 15.24
CA LEU A 38 11.43 -1.18 15.59
C LEU A 38 10.24 -1.59 14.71
N ALA A 39 9.19 -0.77 14.64
CA ALA A 39 7.94 -1.14 13.96
C ALA A 39 8.08 -1.19 12.43
N PHE A 40 8.58 -0.12 11.81
CA PHE A 40 8.65 0.00 10.34
C PHE A 40 9.97 -0.52 9.80
N GLY A 41 11.09 -0.14 10.41
CA GLY A 41 12.41 -0.52 9.90
C GLY A 41 12.75 -1.99 10.14
N THR A 42 12.46 -2.50 11.34
CA THR A 42 12.85 -3.86 11.75
C THR A 42 11.74 -4.86 11.45
N ILE A 43 10.57 -4.72 12.07
CA ILE A 43 9.47 -5.69 11.97
C ILE A 43 8.90 -5.71 10.55
N HIS A 44 8.44 -4.57 10.04
CA HIS A 44 7.91 -4.51 8.68
C HIS A 44 8.99 -4.77 7.62
N GLY A 45 10.19 -4.21 7.78
CA GLY A 45 11.32 -4.45 6.88
C GLY A 45 11.67 -5.94 6.75
N GLU A 46 11.69 -6.68 7.86
CA GLU A 46 11.96 -8.13 7.85
C GLU A 46 10.84 -8.93 7.17
N ALA A 47 9.57 -8.56 7.39
CA ALA A 47 8.45 -9.17 6.67
C ALA A 47 8.54 -8.91 5.16
N GLN A 48 8.88 -7.68 4.75
CA GLN A 48 9.05 -7.33 3.34
C GLN A 48 10.22 -8.09 2.71
N ARG A 49 11.36 -8.24 3.42
CA ARG A 49 12.50 -9.05 2.97
C ARG A 49 12.09 -10.50 2.72
N ARG A 50 11.38 -11.14 3.66
CA ARG A 50 10.87 -12.52 3.50
C ARG A 50 9.90 -12.67 2.35
N TYR A 51 9.02 -11.68 2.17
CA TYR A 51 8.11 -11.65 1.03
C TYR A 51 8.88 -11.55 -0.30
N LEU A 52 9.92 -10.74 -0.37
CA LEU A 52 10.76 -10.65 -1.56
C LEU A 52 11.53 -11.94 -1.84
N GLU A 53 11.88 -12.69 -0.80
CA GLU A 53 12.51 -14.01 -0.96
C GLU A 53 11.56 -15.05 -1.56
N SER A 54 10.24 -14.88 -1.46
CA SER A 54 9.28 -15.78 -2.10
C SER A 54 8.91 -15.40 -3.54
N VAL A 55 9.27 -14.20 -4.02
CA VAL A 55 9.01 -13.77 -5.41
C VAL A 55 10.17 -14.12 -6.36
N SER A 56 9.87 -14.18 -7.66
CA SER A 56 10.83 -14.51 -8.69
C SER A 56 12.01 -13.53 -8.74
N PRO A 57 13.22 -13.97 -9.15
CA PRO A 57 14.39 -13.10 -9.26
C PRO A 57 14.17 -11.84 -10.12
N PHE A 58 13.32 -11.94 -11.15
CA PHE A 58 12.93 -10.82 -11.99
C PHE A 58 12.06 -9.80 -11.24
N ALA A 59 11.04 -10.27 -10.50
CA ALA A 59 10.18 -9.41 -9.70
C ALA A 59 10.94 -8.67 -8.59
N ARG A 60 11.97 -9.31 -8.00
CA ARG A 60 12.85 -8.68 -7.00
C ARG A 60 13.60 -7.45 -7.52
N ARG A 61 13.88 -7.36 -8.83
CA ARG A 61 14.54 -6.19 -9.45
C ARG A 61 13.58 -5.01 -9.65
N LEU A 62 12.28 -5.30 -9.80
CA LEU A 62 11.24 -4.29 -10.02
C LEU A 62 10.71 -3.71 -8.72
N ILE A 63 10.72 -4.49 -7.64
CA ILE A 63 10.32 -4.05 -6.32
C ILE A 63 11.54 -3.39 -5.66
N GLY A 64 11.42 -2.11 -5.32
CA GLY A 64 12.50 -1.30 -4.75
C GLY A 64 13.26 -2.00 -3.62
N GLY A 65 14.54 -1.65 -3.48
CA GLY A 65 15.53 -2.37 -2.68
C GLY A 65 15.02 -2.84 -1.32
N ALA A 66 15.21 -4.13 -1.05
CA ALA A 66 14.87 -4.74 0.23
C ALA A 66 15.53 -3.94 1.36
N VAL A 67 14.73 -3.47 2.32
CA VAL A 67 15.23 -2.88 3.55
C VAL A 67 16.08 -3.94 4.25
N ASN A 68 17.30 -3.59 4.67
CA ASN A 68 18.07 -4.44 5.58
C ASN A 68 17.61 -4.11 7.02
N PRO A 69 16.82 -4.99 7.67
CA PRO A 69 16.20 -4.68 8.95
C PRO A 69 17.18 -4.68 10.13
N ARG A 70 18.46 -5.05 9.91
CA ARG A 70 19.51 -5.09 10.95
C ARG A 70 19.03 -5.73 12.26
N VAL A 71 18.69 -7.01 12.16
CA VAL A 71 18.15 -7.83 13.25
C VAL A 71 18.73 -9.23 13.18
N GLY A 72 19.03 -9.84 14.32
CA GLY A 72 19.56 -11.21 14.37
C GLY A 72 18.52 -12.24 13.94
N SER A 73 17.33 -12.22 14.53
CA SER A 73 16.22 -13.06 14.06
C SER A 73 14.85 -12.48 14.39
N VAL A 74 13.87 -12.81 13.56
CA VAL A 74 12.45 -12.59 13.88
C VAL A 74 11.69 -13.90 13.68
N THR A 75 10.92 -14.34 14.66
CA THR A 75 10.12 -15.57 14.54
C THR A 75 8.66 -15.28 14.76
N GLY A 76 7.79 -16.11 14.18
CA GLY A 76 6.35 -15.92 14.29
C GLY A 76 5.88 -14.59 13.70
N LEU A 77 6.48 -14.10 12.61
CA LEU A 77 6.03 -12.89 11.89
C LEU A 77 5.18 -13.26 10.67
N PRO A 78 3.90 -12.84 10.58
CA PRO A 78 3.09 -13.01 9.37
C PRO A 78 3.52 -12.00 8.27
N PRO A 79 3.00 -12.10 7.04
CA PRO A 79 3.06 -10.98 6.09
C PRO A 79 2.52 -9.71 6.73
N THR A 80 3.17 -8.57 6.49
CA THR A 80 2.79 -7.30 7.12
C THR A 80 2.51 -6.21 6.08
N VAL A 81 1.65 -5.27 6.46
CA VAL A 81 1.37 -4.05 5.72
C VAL A 81 1.68 -2.89 6.65
N ALA A 82 2.54 -1.96 6.22
CA ALA A 82 2.80 -0.74 6.96
C ALA A 82 1.89 0.39 6.47
N LEU A 83 1.09 0.94 7.37
CA LEU A 83 0.34 2.16 7.13
C LEU A 83 1.12 3.33 7.75
N GLN A 84 1.88 4.02 6.93
CA GLN A 84 2.58 5.24 7.33
C GLN A 84 1.71 6.45 7.03
N GLN A 85 1.92 7.53 7.79
CA GLN A 85 1.34 8.82 7.45
C GLN A 85 1.92 9.25 6.10
N SER A 86 1.12 9.14 5.03
CA SER A 86 1.50 9.65 3.72
C SER A 86 1.51 11.17 3.79
N THR A 87 2.70 11.76 3.71
CA THR A 87 2.87 13.21 3.53
C THR A 87 2.73 13.63 2.07
N THR A 88 2.50 12.67 1.17
CA THR A 88 2.30 12.94 -0.25
C THR A 88 0.91 13.54 -0.42
N LEU A 89 0.83 14.88 -0.53
CA LEU A 89 -0.34 15.50 -1.12
C LEU A 89 -0.52 14.89 -2.52
N GLY A 90 -1.66 14.26 -2.77
CA GLY A 90 -1.99 13.80 -4.11
C GLY A 90 -1.85 14.93 -5.13
N GLY A 91 -1.60 14.59 -6.40
CA GLY A 91 -1.55 15.59 -7.47
C GLY A 91 -2.90 16.29 -7.66
N ALA A 92 -2.94 17.35 -8.46
CA ALA A 92 -4.15 18.16 -8.70
C ALA A 92 -5.41 17.36 -9.13
N ARG A 93 -5.23 16.14 -9.65
CA ARG A 93 -6.32 15.24 -10.07
C ARG A 93 -6.62 14.11 -9.08
N SER A 94 -5.99 14.12 -7.91
CA SER A 94 -6.24 13.15 -6.84
C SER A 94 -7.43 13.61 -6.00
N SER A 95 -8.41 12.73 -5.85
CA SER A 95 -9.55 12.92 -4.96
C SER A 95 -9.69 11.71 -4.02
N VAL A 96 -10.59 11.81 -3.05
CA VAL A 96 -10.94 10.67 -2.18
C VAL A 96 -11.37 9.47 -3.03
N GLY A 97 -12.15 9.68 -4.09
CA GLY A 97 -12.62 8.63 -4.97
C GLY A 97 -11.51 7.93 -5.75
N THR A 98 -10.45 8.65 -6.14
CA THR A 98 -9.30 8.03 -6.83
C THR A 98 -8.39 7.29 -5.85
N ILE A 99 -8.17 7.83 -4.64
CA ILE A 99 -7.30 7.21 -3.62
C ILE A 99 -7.94 5.94 -3.07
N SER A 100 -9.25 5.94 -2.85
CA SER A 100 -10.00 4.75 -2.40
C SER A 100 -10.29 3.75 -3.51
N ASN A 101 -9.91 4.05 -4.76
CA ASN A 101 -10.25 3.30 -5.96
C ASN A 101 -11.76 3.22 -6.27
N MET A 102 -12.62 3.92 -5.52
CA MET A 102 -14.08 3.95 -5.73
C MET A 102 -14.45 4.54 -7.09
N SER A 103 -13.67 5.49 -7.60
CA SER A 103 -13.90 6.10 -8.91
C SER A 103 -13.94 5.05 -10.01
N ASN A 104 -13.16 3.97 -9.92
CA ASN A 104 -13.15 2.94 -10.95
C ASN A 104 -14.49 2.19 -11.02
N SER A 105 -15.04 1.83 -9.86
CA SER A 105 -16.36 1.19 -9.78
C SER A 105 -17.46 2.12 -10.29
N ILE A 106 -17.42 3.40 -9.92
CA ILE A 106 -18.39 4.41 -10.36
C ILE A 106 -18.33 4.62 -11.87
N ARG A 107 -17.12 4.72 -12.44
CA ARG A 107 -16.91 4.87 -13.89
C ARG A 107 -17.46 3.67 -14.67
N LEU A 108 -17.23 2.45 -14.17
CA LEU A 108 -17.80 1.24 -14.75
C LEU A 108 -19.33 1.23 -14.63
N LEU A 109 -19.87 1.67 -13.49
CA LEU A 109 -21.32 1.78 -13.28
C LEU A 109 -21.96 2.73 -14.30
N PHE A 110 -21.41 3.94 -14.49
CA PHE A 110 -21.90 4.89 -15.49
C PHE A 110 -21.77 4.37 -16.92
N SER A 111 -20.66 3.71 -17.24
CA SER A 111 -20.47 3.08 -18.55
C SER A 111 -21.52 2.00 -18.83
N ARG A 112 -21.87 1.18 -17.83
CA ARG A 112 -22.76 0.01 -18.03
C ARG A 112 -24.23 0.30 -17.82
N SER A 113 -24.56 1.22 -16.92
CA SER A 113 -25.91 1.49 -16.44
C SER A 113 -26.35 2.95 -16.63
N GLY A 114 -25.52 3.77 -17.27
CA GLY A 114 -25.87 5.14 -17.59
C GLY A 114 -27.02 5.22 -18.59
N SER A 115 -27.93 6.16 -18.35
CA SER A 115 -28.90 6.60 -19.34
C SER A 115 -28.19 7.49 -20.36
N TYR A 116 -28.43 7.22 -21.65
CA TYR A 116 -27.88 8.01 -22.75
C TYR A 116 -29.02 8.76 -23.44
N PRO A 117 -28.78 9.96 -23.99
CA PRO A 117 -29.73 10.63 -24.87
C PRO A 117 -30.15 9.75 -26.06
N ASP A 118 -31.37 9.96 -26.55
CA ASP A 118 -31.91 9.22 -27.69
C ASP A 118 -30.99 9.35 -28.92
N GLY A 119 -30.80 8.24 -29.64
CA GLY A 119 -29.93 8.19 -30.82
C GLY A 119 -28.42 8.17 -30.52
N MET A 120 -28.00 8.31 -29.25
CA MET A 120 -26.57 8.28 -28.89
C MET A 120 -25.99 6.88 -28.91
N ARG A 121 -26.76 5.85 -28.51
CA ARG A 121 -26.27 4.47 -28.44
C ARG A 121 -25.89 3.95 -29.83
N GLU A 122 -26.67 4.29 -30.84
CA GLU A 122 -26.48 3.90 -32.24
C GLU A 122 -25.21 4.51 -32.85
N ARG A 123 -24.71 5.60 -32.27
CA ARG A 123 -23.50 6.31 -32.73
C ARG A 123 -22.22 5.85 -32.02
N LEU A 124 -22.35 4.98 -31.01
CA LEU A 124 -21.22 4.48 -30.21
C LEU A 124 -20.88 3.05 -30.64
N GLU A 125 -19.59 2.77 -30.82
CA GLU A 125 -19.07 1.47 -31.30
C GLU A 125 -19.63 0.26 -30.52
N TYR A 126 -19.86 0.43 -29.21
CA TYR A 126 -20.40 -0.61 -28.31
C TYR A 126 -21.77 -0.28 -27.72
N GLY A 127 -22.49 0.71 -28.26
CA GLY A 127 -23.78 1.14 -27.70
C GLY A 127 -23.68 1.88 -26.37
N ARG A 128 -22.47 2.25 -25.93
CA ARG A 128 -22.17 2.91 -24.65
C ARG A 128 -20.80 3.58 -24.68
N LEU A 129 -20.59 4.54 -23.78
CA LEU A 129 -19.27 5.10 -23.50
C LEU A 129 -18.49 4.15 -22.59
N ASP A 130 -17.18 4.02 -22.80
CA ASP A 130 -16.31 3.30 -21.86
C ASP A 130 -16.15 4.11 -20.55
N SER A 131 -15.77 3.41 -19.48
CA SER A 131 -15.36 3.95 -18.19
C SER A 131 -14.33 5.08 -18.28
N ASP A 132 -13.48 5.10 -19.31
CA ASP A 132 -12.53 6.19 -19.57
C ASP A 132 -13.20 7.54 -19.83
N ALA A 133 -14.36 7.56 -20.52
CA ALA A 133 -15.12 8.79 -20.73
C ALA A 133 -15.62 9.44 -19.42
N PHE A 134 -15.64 8.69 -18.32
CA PHE A 134 -16.04 9.16 -16.99
C PHE A 134 -14.85 9.43 -16.06
N SER A 135 -13.64 9.52 -16.61
CA SER A 135 -12.40 9.73 -15.85
C SER A 135 -11.79 11.10 -16.11
N PRO A 136 -11.61 11.95 -15.08
CA PRO A 136 -10.85 13.20 -15.22
C PRO A 136 -9.35 12.96 -15.47
N ASN A 137 -8.89 11.70 -15.37
CA ASN A 137 -7.50 11.31 -15.54
C ASN A 137 -7.18 10.76 -16.93
N THR A 138 -8.14 10.67 -17.84
CA THR A 138 -7.93 10.16 -19.20
C THR A 138 -8.26 11.21 -20.24
N THR A 139 -7.65 11.11 -21.42
CA THR A 139 -7.93 12.01 -22.55
C THR A 139 -9.41 12.01 -22.96
N ALA A 140 -10.09 10.88 -22.84
CA ALA A 140 -11.50 10.76 -23.23
C ALA A 140 -12.47 11.42 -22.25
N GLY A 141 -12.13 11.45 -20.96
CA GLY A 141 -12.98 12.00 -19.89
C GLY A 141 -12.53 13.35 -19.33
N MET A 142 -11.37 13.85 -19.76
CA MET A 142 -10.94 15.21 -19.44
C MET A 142 -11.60 16.20 -20.41
N CYS A 143 -12.46 17.07 -19.87
CA CYS A 143 -12.94 18.25 -20.60
C CYS A 143 -11.82 19.27 -20.80
#